data_AF-A0A0D2KQT0-F1
#
_entry.id   AF-A0A0D2KQT0-F1
#
_cell.length_a   1.000
_cell.length_b   1.000
_cell.length_c   1.000
_cell.angle_alpha   90.00
_cell.angle_beta   90.00
_cell.angle_gamma   90.00
#
_symmetry.space_group_name_H-M   'P 1'
#
loop_
_entity.id
_entity.type
_entity.pdbx_description
1 polymer ?
#
loop_
_entity_poly.entity_id
_entity_poly.type
_entity_poly.pdbx_seq_one_letter_code
_entity_poly.pdbx_strand_id
1 'polypeptide(L)' 'MLIDSGLPLWLWLYGVCYTIWLKNRTPNSVLPKTTPYEVKHGTKPDLSRAHRFGCKAFIYDSSPNRNKLNPRAIEG' A
#
# COMPACT_ATOMS: atom_id res chain seq x y z
N MET A 1 2.73 11.84 3.97
CA MET A 1 2.53 10.37 4.01
C MET A 1 2.85 9.81 5.39
N LEU A 2 4.11 9.62 5.80
CA LEU A 2 4.41 8.97 7.10
C LEU A 2 4.00 9.81 8.32
N ILE A 3 4.45 11.07 8.39
CA ILE A 3 4.12 11.99 9.50
C ILE A 3 2.62 12.26 9.53
N ASP A 4 2.05 12.52 8.35
CA ASP A 4 0.62 12.76 8.14
C ASP A 4 -0.27 11.56 8.55
N SER A 5 0.22 10.33 8.39
CA SER A 5 -0.52 9.13 8.81
C SER A 5 -0.41 8.83 10.31
N GLY A 6 0.36 9.61 11.09
CA GLY A 6 0.58 9.35 12.51
C GLY A 6 1.31 8.04 12.80
N LEU A 7 1.99 7.48 11.80
CA LEU A 7 2.67 6.19 11.93
C LEU A 7 4.05 6.38 12.60
N PRO A 8 4.53 5.37 13.36
CA PRO A 8 5.84 5.41 13.98
C PRO A 8 6.98 5.67 12.98
N LEU A 9 7.99 6.45 13.42
CA LEU A 9 9.10 6.85 12.55
C LEU A 9 9.91 5.67 12.02
N TRP A 10 9.98 4.55 12.75
CA TRP A 10 10.70 3.34 12.29
C TRP A 10 10.13 2.74 10.99
N LEU A 11 8.89 3.09 10.63
CA LEU A 11 8.27 2.69 9.36
C LEU A 11 8.69 3.54 8.15
N TRP A 12 9.60 4.50 8.32
CA TRP A 12 10.00 5.43 7.26
C TRP A 12 10.47 4.74 5.98
N LEU A 13 11.17 3.61 6.09
CA LEU A 13 11.64 2.84 4.96
C LEU A 13 10.48 2.33 4.09
N TYR A 14 9.41 1.85 4.72
CA TYR A 14 8.19 1.43 4.01
C TYR A 14 7.52 2.60 3.30
N GLY A 15 7.52 3.78 3.92
CA GLY A 15 7.07 5.02 3.29
C GLY A 15 7.84 5.32 1.99
N VAL A 16 9.17 5.23 2.03
CA VAL A 16 10.03 5.44 0.84
C VAL A 16 9.79 4.38 -0.22
N CYS A 17 9.70 3.11 0.14
CA CYS A 17 9.39 2.04 -0.81
C CYS A 17 8.02 2.26 -1.48
N TYR A 18 7.03 2.69 -0.71
CA TYR A 18 5.69 2.97 -1.23
C TYR A 18 5.67 4.16 -2.19
N THR A 19 6.40 5.24 -1.90
CA THR A 19 6.49 6.40 -2.80
C THR A 19 7.19 6.05 -4.11
N ILE A 20 8.26 5.24 -4.07
CA ILE A 20 8.94 4.74 -5.27
C ILE A 20 8.01 3.84 -6.08
N TRP A 21 7.28 2.94 -5.41
CA TRP A 21 6.31 2.06 -6.06
C TRP A 21 5.23 2.83 -6.80
N LEU A 22 4.67 3.89 -6.17
CA LEU A 22 3.71 4.80 -6.80
C LEU A 22 4.34 5.54 -7.98
N LYS A 23 5.52 6.15 -7.80
CA LYS A 23 6.20 6.94 -8.84
C LYS A 23 6.46 6.14 -10.11
N ASN A 24 6.73 4.84 -9.98
CA ASN A 24 6.92 3.95 -11.11
C ASN A 24 5.61 3.58 -11.83
N ARG A 25 4.46 3.71 -11.17
CA ARG A 25 3.13 3.32 -11.69
C ARG A 25 2.22 4.51 -12.00
N THR A 26 2.68 5.73 -11.74
CA THR A 26 2.00 6.96 -12.13
C THR A 26 2.73 7.60 -13.31
N PRO A 27 2.00 8.24 -14.25
CA PRO A 27 2.63 9.11 -15.25
C PRO A 27 3.44 10.21 -14.56
N ASN A 28 4.50 10.67 -15.21
CA ASN A 28 5.32 11.77 -14.71
C ASN A 28 5.57 12.79 -15.83
N SER A 29 6.14 13.95 -15.52
CA SER A 29 6.34 15.01 -16.51
C SER A 29 7.19 14.59 -17.72
N VAL A 30 8.06 13.59 -17.57
CA VAL A 30 8.91 13.05 -18.64
C VAL A 30 8.12 12.05 -19.50
N LEU A 31 7.24 11.27 -18.88
CA LEU A 31 6.37 10.28 -19.52
C LEU A 31 4.89 10.68 -19.29
N PRO A 32 4.37 11.68 -20.02
CA PRO A 32 3.03 12.20 -19.77
C PRO A 32 1.90 11.24 -20.18
N LYS A 33 2.19 10.30 -21.09
CA LYS A 33 1.19 9.36 -21.65
C LYS A 33 1.37 7.91 -21.19
N THR A 34 2.47 7.61 -20.51
CA THR A 34 2.84 6.24 -20.12
C THR A 34 3.45 6.23 -18.74
N THR A 35 3.41 5.09 -18.06
CA THR A 35 4.07 4.91 -16.76
C THR A 35 5.45 4.29 -16.93
N PRO A 36 6.43 4.57 -16.05
CA PRO A 36 7.71 3.84 -16.06
C PRO A 36 7.53 2.31 -16.01
N TYR A 37 6.50 1.84 -15.31
CA TYR A 37 6.12 0.43 -15.26
C TYR A 37 5.69 -0.10 -16.62
N GLU A 38 4.83 0.61 -17.34
CA GLU A 38 4.42 0.26 -18.72
C GLU A 38 5.60 0.23 -19.67
N VAL A 39 6.50 1.21 -19.59
CA VAL A 39 7.71 1.26 -20.43
C VAL A 39 8.59 0.04 -20.17
N LYS A 40 8.71 -0.39 -18.91
CA LYS A 40 9.55 -1.53 -18.52
C LYS A 40 8.89 -2.89 -18.82
N HIS A 41 7.59 -3.02 -18.61
CA HIS A 41 6.88 -4.31 -18.61
C HIS A 41 5.93 -4.50 -19.78
N GLY A 42 5.72 -3.49 -20.63
CA GLY A 42 4.81 -3.53 -21.77
C GLY A 42 3.32 -3.69 -21.40
N THR A 43 3.00 -3.60 -20.11
CA THR A 43 1.65 -3.83 -19.57
C THR A 43 1.27 -2.74 -18.58
N LYS A 44 -0.03 -2.44 -18.47
CA LYS A 44 -0.54 -1.45 -17.52
C LYS A 44 -0.27 -1.91 -16.08
N PRO A 45 0.12 -1.00 -15.16
CA PRO A 45 0.32 -1.37 -13.78
C PRO A 45 -1.02 -1.73 -13.12
N ASP A 46 -1.00 -2.78 -12.31
CA ASP A 46 -2.09 -3.02 -11.37
C ASP A 46 -1.98 -2.04 -10.18
N LEU A 47 -3.05 -1.28 -9.97
CA LEU A 47 -3.19 -0.30 -8.89
C LEU A 47 -4.18 -0.76 -7.81
N SER A 48 -4.65 -2.00 -7.84
CA SER A 48 -5.55 -2.57 -6.83
C SER A 48 -5.04 -2.40 -5.39
N ARG A 49 -3.71 -2.35 -5.21
CA ARG A 49 -3.02 -2.19 -3.93
C ARG A 49 -2.65 -0.74 -3.58
N ALA A 50 -3.02 0.24 -4.40
CA ALA A 50 -2.68 1.64 -4.23
C ALA A 50 -3.58 2.32 -3.17
N HIS A 51 -3.48 1.88 -1.92
CA HIS A 51 -4.23 2.48 -0.82
C HIS A 51 -3.55 3.73 -0.26
N ARG A 52 -4.28 4.54 0.50
CA ARG A 52 -3.65 5.65 1.24
C ARG A 52 -2.61 5.05 2.20
N PHE A 53 -1.40 5.58 2.20
CA PHE A 53 -0.37 5.15 3.14
C PHE A 53 -0.85 5.37 4.59
N GLY A 54 -0.78 4.34 5.42
CA GLY A 54 -1.32 4.36 6.78
C GLY A 54 -2.84 4.27 6.88
N CYS A 55 -3.53 3.77 5.85
CA CYS A 55 -4.91 3.35 6.02
C CYS A 55 -5.03 2.19 7.01
N LYS A 56 -6.16 2.12 7.71
CA LYS A 56 -6.51 0.99 8.58
C LYS A 56 -6.50 -0.31 7.79
N ALA A 57 -5.85 -1.34 8.34
CA ALA A 57 -5.85 -2.68 7.78
C ALA A 57 -6.52 -3.65 8.77
N PHE A 58 -7.18 -4.68 8.26
CA PHE A 58 -7.81 -5.70 9.09
C PHE A 58 -7.12 -7.04 8.84
N ILE A 59 -6.48 -7.58 9.87
CA ILE A 59 -5.75 -8.85 9.81
C ILE A 59 -6.68 -9.93 10.35
N TYR A 60 -6.77 -11.06 9.65
CA TYR A 60 -7.58 -12.19 10.13
C TYR A 60 -7.03 -12.73 11.45
N ASP A 61 -7.91 -12.84 12.46
CA ASP A 61 -7.57 -13.43 13.75
C ASP A 61 -7.67 -14.96 13.67
N SER A 62 -6.51 -15.62 13.72
CA SER A 62 -6.35 -17.07 13.70
C SER A 62 -6.33 -17.73 15.08
N SER A 63 -6.65 -16.99 16.14
CA SER A 63 -6.65 -17.51 17.52
C SER A 63 -7.51 -18.78 17.65
N PRO A 64 -6.98 -19.87 18.25
CA PRO A 64 -7.65 -21.18 18.26
C PRO A 64 -8.92 -21.20 19.14
N ASN A 65 -9.04 -20.31 20.13
CA ASN A 65 -10.19 -20.25 21.04
C ASN A 65 -11.32 -19.33 20.54
N ARG A 66 -11.48 -19.18 19.22
CA ARG A 66 -12.45 -18.25 18.63
C ARG A 66 -13.81 -18.92 18.41
N ASN A 67 -14.86 -18.38 19.03
CA ASN A 67 -16.23 -18.79 18.77
C ASN A 67 -16.77 -18.16 17.47
N LYS A 68 -17.81 -18.76 16.87
CA LYS A 68 -18.40 -18.31 15.59
C LYS A 68 -18.87 -16.84 15.61
N LEU A 69 -19.27 -16.35 16.78
CA LEU A 69 -19.78 -14.98 16.99
C LEU A 69 -18.69 -13.95 17.31
N ASN A 70 -17.45 -14.37 17.56
CA ASN A 70 -16.37 -13.45 17.87
C ASN A 70 -15.91 -12.68 16.60
N PRO A 71 -15.38 -11.46 16.75
CA PRO A 71 -14.76 -10.72 15.65
C PRO A 71 -13.72 -11.58 14.93
N ARG A 72 -13.71 -11.51 13.59
CA ARG A 72 -12.82 -12.32 12.75
C ARG A 72 -11.52 -11.60 12.39
N ALA A 73 -11.42 -10.32 12.67
CA ALA A 73 -10.28 -9.52 12.27
C ALA A 73 -9.88 -8.52 13.36
N ILE A 74 -8.59 -8.25 13.41
CA ILE A 74 -7.94 -7.29 14.28
C ILE A 74 -7.56 -6.08 13.42
N GLU A 75 -7.90 -4.88 13.89
CA GLU A 75 -7.51 -3.63 13.26
C GLU A 75 -6.01 -3.36 13.52
N GLY A 76 -5.30 -2.96 12.48
CA GLY A 76 -3.90 -2.52 12.50
C GLY A 76 -3.63 -1.37 11.55
#